data_AF-A0A948RJV1-F1
#
_entry.id   AF-A0A948RJV1-F1
#
_cell.length_a   1.000
_cell.length_b   1.000
_cell.length_c   1.000
_cell.angle_alpha   90.00
_cell.angle_beta   90.00
_cell.angle_gamma   90.00
#
_symmetry.space_group_name_H-M   'P 1'
#
loop_
_entity.id
_entity.type
_entity.pdbx_description
1 polymer ?
#
loop_
_entity_poly.entity_id
_entity_poly.type
_entity_poly.pdbx_seq_one_letter_code
_entity_poly.pdbx_strand_id
1 'polypeptide(L)'
;MNWIGLTGFGFVILSAILMASLAFLRRKSTPVFREIPAFARLQKAIGLAVEEGSRLHISLGRGGLTTPQSAAELAGLEMLHRVAELTSASDRPPVATSGDGAVAILSQDALQASDQAVLSSGHDVTAARLTGLTPFSYAAGTLLVMREEDVSANILIGNFGVEVALLTDAAERENSSSLAASDNLPAQAILYASAQDALIGEELFAAGAYVKARPFHSASLIVQDSLRWLVVIAILVGAILKLAGLL
;
A
#
# COMPACT_ATOMS: atom_id res chain seq x y z
N MET A 1 -33.59 -5.51 14.84
CA MET A 1 -32.56 -4.73 14.12
C MET A 1 -31.76 -3.98 15.16
N ASN A 2 -30.47 -4.28 15.34
CA ASN A 2 -29.66 -3.65 16.38
C ASN A 2 -29.40 -2.19 15.99
N TRP A 3 -29.70 -1.23 16.87
CA TRP A 3 -29.49 0.22 16.63
C TRP A 3 -28.04 0.55 16.24
N ILE A 4 -27.09 -0.23 16.75
CA ILE A 4 -25.65 -0.17 16.40
C ILE A 4 -25.42 -0.54 14.93
N GLY A 5 -26.13 -1.54 14.40
CA GLY A 5 -26.02 -1.94 13.00
C GLY A 5 -26.58 -0.88 12.06
N LEU A 6 -27.70 -0.24 12.45
CA LEU A 6 -28.32 0.82 11.63
C LEU A 6 -27.44 2.08 11.58
N THR A 7 -26.85 2.47 12.71
CA THR A 7 -25.91 3.60 12.78
C THR A 7 -24.62 3.33 12.03
N GLY A 8 -24.05 2.12 12.16
CA GLY A 8 -22.88 1.70 11.38
C GLY A 8 -23.14 1.70 9.87
N PHE A 9 -24.29 1.18 9.44
CA PHE A 9 -24.68 1.20 8.03
C PHE A 9 -24.86 2.62 7.49
N GLY A 10 -25.48 3.50 8.27
CA GLY A 10 -25.61 4.92 7.93
C GLY A 10 -24.25 5.62 7.77
N PHE A 11 -23.29 5.30 8.64
CA PHE A 11 -21.93 5.83 8.56
C PHE A 11 -21.19 5.37 7.28
N VAL A 12 -21.35 4.10 6.89
CA VAL A 12 -20.78 3.57 5.65
C VAL A 12 -21.37 4.28 4.44
N ILE A 13 -22.69 4.46 4.38
CA ILE A 13 -23.36 5.18 3.29
C ILE A 13 -22.88 6.63 3.22
N LEU A 14 -22.81 7.32 4.35
CA LEU A 14 -22.32 8.70 4.41
C LEU A 14 -20.89 8.80 3.86
N SER A 15 -20.02 7.88 4.28
CA SER A 15 -18.63 7.81 3.81
C SER A 15 -18.56 7.59 2.30
N ALA A 16 -19.37 6.68 1.76
CA ALA A 16 -19.44 6.41 0.32
C ALA A 16 -19.93 7.62 -0.48
N ILE A 17 -20.95 8.34 0.00
CA ILE A 17 -21.47 9.56 -0.63
C ILE A 17 -20.42 10.68 -0.61
N LEU A 18 -19.74 10.88 0.53
CA LEU A 18 -18.67 11.87 0.64
C LEU A 18 -17.51 11.55 -0.32
N MET A 19 -17.09 10.28 -0.42
CA MET A 19 -16.05 9.88 -1.35
C MET A 19 -16.47 10.11 -2.80
N ALA A 20 -17.67 9.66 -3.19
CA ALA A 20 -18.16 9.82 -4.56
C ALA A 20 -18.30 11.29 -4.95
N SER A 21 -18.88 12.12 -4.06
CA SER A 21 -19.05 13.55 -4.30
C SER A 21 -17.71 14.27 -4.41
N LEU A 22 -16.75 14.03 -3.51
CA LEU A 22 -15.42 14.65 -3.59
C LEU A 22 -14.62 14.15 -4.79
N ALA A 23 -14.67 12.86 -5.11
CA ALA A 23 -14.00 12.30 -6.28
C ALA A 23 -14.54 12.90 -7.59
N PHE A 24 -15.85 13.19 -7.65
CA PHE A 24 -16.46 13.83 -8.82
C PHE A 24 -16.19 15.33 -8.88
N LEU A 25 -16.35 16.03 -7.76
CA LEU A 25 -16.25 17.49 -7.68
C LEU A 25 -14.80 17.98 -7.81
N ARG A 26 -13.83 17.16 -7.38
CA ARG A 26 -12.41 17.51 -7.39
C ARG A 26 -11.61 16.86 -8.53
N ARG A 27 -12.27 16.34 -9.58
CA ARG A 27 -11.57 15.83 -10.78
C ARG A 27 -10.55 16.80 -11.40
N LYS A 28 -10.75 18.12 -11.22
CA LYS A 28 -9.88 19.18 -11.77
C LYS A 28 -8.99 19.87 -10.74
N SER A 29 -9.08 19.51 -9.45
CA SER A 29 -8.28 20.14 -8.40
C SER A 29 -7.22 19.16 -7.92
N THR A 30 -5.96 19.55 -7.89
CA THR A 30 -4.90 18.77 -7.24
C THR A 30 -4.87 19.12 -5.76
N PRO A 31 -5.35 18.25 -4.85
CA PRO A 31 -5.22 18.50 -3.43
C PRO A 31 -3.74 18.59 -3.05
N VAL A 32 -3.40 19.57 -2.22
CA VAL A 32 -2.07 19.71 -1.63
C VAL A 32 -2.07 18.89 -0.34
N PHE A 33 -1.33 17.79 -0.34
CA PHE A 33 -1.11 16.97 0.84
C PHE A 33 0.16 17.40 1.57
N ARG A 34 0.31 17.01 2.85
CA ARG A 34 1.60 17.16 3.54
C ARG A 34 2.67 16.37 2.77
N GLU A 35 3.91 16.82 2.79
CA GLU A 35 4.98 16.01 2.20
C GLU A 35 5.32 14.84 3.12
N ILE A 36 5.38 13.64 2.56
CA ILE A 36 5.90 12.44 3.22
C ILE A 36 7.19 12.06 2.50
N PRO A 37 8.37 12.23 3.14
CA PRO A 37 9.66 12.05 2.48
C PRO A 37 9.86 10.69 1.81
N ALA A 38 9.28 9.63 2.38
CA ALA A 38 9.31 8.29 1.84
C ALA A 38 8.75 8.21 0.41
N PHE A 39 7.63 8.89 0.10
CA PHE A 39 7.07 8.89 -1.25
C PHE A 39 7.90 9.69 -2.25
N ALA A 40 8.60 10.74 -1.79
CA ALA A 40 9.53 11.49 -2.65
C ALA A 40 10.76 10.63 -3.01
N ARG A 41 11.30 9.90 -2.03
CA ARG A 41 12.40 8.94 -2.24
C ARG A 41 11.96 7.77 -3.12
N LEU A 42 10.74 7.28 -2.95
CA LEU A 42 10.17 6.27 -3.84
C LEU A 42 10.09 6.74 -5.30
N GLN A 43 9.59 7.96 -5.56
CA GLN A 43 9.55 8.50 -6.91
C GLN A 43 10.95 8.58 -7.54
N LYS A 44 11.95 8.98 -6.74
CA LYS A 44 13.34 8.98 -7.17
C LYS A 44 13.85 7.55 -7.45
N ALA A 45 13.57 6.59 -6.58
CA ALA A 45 13.99 5.19 -6.75
C ALA A 45 13.36 4.56 -8.00
N ILE A 46 12.08 4.84 -8.29
CA ILE A 46 11.42 4.41 -9.53
C ILE A 46 12.13 5.01 -10.75
N GLY A 47 12.42 6.32 -10.72
CA GLY A 47 13.14 6.97 -11.82
C GLY A 47 14.53 6.37 -12.07
N LEU A 48 15.31 6.15 -10.99
CA LEU A 48 16.62 5.51 -11.08
C LEU A 48 16.52 4.09 -11.63
N ALA A 49 15.54 3.30 -11.20
CA ALA A 49 15.35 1.94 -11.71
C ALA A 49 15.08 1.91 -13.23
N VAL A 50 14.29 2.87 -13.72
CA VAL A 50 14.03 3.03 -15.16
C VAL A 50 15.29 3.50 -15.91
N GLU A 51 16.04 4.45 -15.35
CA GLU A 51 17.27 4.99 -15.97
C GLU A 51 18.41 3.96 -16.04
N GLU A 52 18.55 3.13 -15.00
CA GLU A 52 19.60 2.12 -14.87
C GLU A 52 19.23 0.77 -15.50
N GLY A 53 17.96 0.58 -15.88
CA GLY A 53 17.44 -0.72 -16.35
C GLY A 53 17.45 -1.80 -15.26
N SER A 54 17.37 -1.39 -13.99
CA SER A 54 17.27 -2.30 -12.84
C SER A 54 15.81 -2.58 -12.49
N ARG A 55 15.58 -3.53 -11.57
CA ARG A 55 14.23 -4.03 -11.25
C ARG A 55 13.73 -3.47 -9.92
N LEU A 56 12.43 -3.23 -9.83
CA LEU A 56 11.75 -2.94 -8.55
C LEU A 56 11.07 -4.22 -8.05
N HIS A 57 11.12 -4.43 -6.74
CA HIS A 57 10.39 -5.52 -6.09
C HIS A 57 9.30 -4.97 -5.19
N ILE A 58 8.09 -5.51 -5.33
CA ILE A 58 6.93 -5.20 -4.49
C ILE A 58 6.55 -6.44 -3.69
N SER A 59 6.69 -6.35 -2.37
CA SER A 59 6.24 -7.37 -1.44
C SER A 59 4.88 -6.94 -0.91
N LEU A 60 3.84 -7.73 -1.19
CA LEU A 60 2.46 -7.43 -0.79
C LEU A 60 2.12 -7.94 0.61
N GLY A 61 3.00 -8.72 1.22
CA GLY A 61 2.72 -9.38 2.48
C GLY A 61 1.88 -10.62 2.29
N ARG A 62 1.12 -10.97 3.34
CA ARG A 62 0.41 -12.25 3.47
C ARG A 62 -1.01 -12.11 3.99
N GLY A 63 -1.56 -10.90 3.93
CA GLY A 63 -2.95 -10.65 4.26
C GLY A 63 -3.86 -11.28 3.20
N GLY A 64 -5.01 -11.78 3.63
CA GLY A 64 -6.02 -12.28 2.70
C GLY A 64 -7.02 -11.19 2.32
N LEU A 65 -7.55 -11.24 1.10
CA LEU A 65 -8.59 -10.31 0.64
C LEU A 65 -9.92 -10.43 1.39
N THR A 66 -10.15 -11.57 2.05
CA THR A 66 -11.36 -11.84 2.85
C THR A 66 -11.16 -11.58 4.33
N THR A 67 -9.98 -11.08 4.71
CA THR A 67 -9.60 -10.85 6.11
C THR A 67 -9.68 -9.36 6.46
N PRO A 68 -9.68 -9.00 7.76
CA PRO A 68 -9.61 -7.60 8.19
C PRO A 68 -8.40 -6.83 7.63
N GLN A 69 -7.34 -7.54 7.23
CA GLN A 69 -6.11 -7.01 6.65
C GLN A 69 -6.23 -6.63 5.16
N SER A 70 -7.36 -6.95 4.52
CA SER A 70 -7.60 -6.74 3.09
C SER A 70 -7.33 -5.31 2.59
N ALA A 71 -7.57 -4.29 3.42
CA ALA A 71 -7.31 -2.91 3.04
C ALA A 71 -5.82 -2.64 2.77
N ALA A 72 -4.92 -3.27 3.54
CA ALA A 72 -3.48 -3.14 3.35
C ALA A 72 -3.01 -3.80 2.05
N GLU A 73 -3.53 -4.99 1.77
CA GLU A 73 -3.26 -5.75 0.54
C GLU A 73 -3.73 -5.01 -0.71
N LEU A 74 -4.93 -4.41 -0.66
CA LEU A 74 -5.45 -3.60 -1.77
C LEU A 74 -4.61 -2.34 -2.00
N ALA A 75 -4.13 -1.69 -0.92
CA ALA A 75 -3.21 -0.57 -1.06
C ALA A 75 -1.88 -1.00 -1.72
N GLY A 76 -1.37 -2.18 -1.37
CA GLY A 76 -0.20 -2.77 -2.01
C GLY A 76 -0.41 -3.12 -3.48
N LEU A 77 -1.56 -3.72 -3.82
CA LEU A 77 -1.93 -4.03 -5.22
C LEU A 77 -2.04 -2.76 -6.08
N GLU A 78 -2.64 -1.70 -5.56
CA GLU A 78 -2.69 -0.41 -6.26
C GLU A 78 -1.28 0.17 -6.46
N MET A 79 -0.41 0.03 -5.45
CA MET A 79 0.99 0.43 -5.58
C MET A 79 1.73 -0.39 -6.65
N LEU A 80 1.53 -1.70 -6.69
CA LEU A 80 2.08 -2.56 -7.74
C LEU A 80 1.61 -2.13 -9.12
N HIS A 81 0.30 -1.96 -9.30
CA HIS A 81 -0.27 -1.52 -10.57
C HIS A 81 0.33 -0.19 -11.02
N ARG A 82 0.42 0.79 -10.10
CA ARG A 82 0.96 2.10 -10.41
C ARG A 82 2.46 2.08 -10.71
N VAL A 83 3.24 1.29 -9.97
CA VAL A 83 4.67 1.12 -10.23
C VAL A 83 4.86 0.47 -11.61
N ALA A 84 4.09 -0.57 -11.92
CA ALA A 84 4.16 -1.25 -13.21
C ALA A 84 3.82 -0.34 -14.39
N GLU A 85 2.83 0.55 -14.26
CA GLU A 85 2.57 1.61 -15.25
C GLU A 85 3.78 2.55 -15.43
N LEU A 86 4.36 3.02 -14.32
CA LEU A 86 5.47 3.98 -14.33
C LEU A 86 6.77 3.39 -14.90
N THR A 87 6.97 2.07 -14.73
CA THR A 87 8.14 1.34 -15.22
C THR A 87 7.86 0.56 -16.50
N SER A 88 6.72 0.77 -17.15
CA SER A 88 6.29 -0.02 -18.32
C SER A 88 7.22 0.14 -19.53
N ALA A 89 7.97 1.25 -19.60
CA ALA A 89 9.01 1.49 -20.60
C ALA A 89 10.43 1.09 -20.14
N SER A 90 10.58 0.53 -18.94
CA SER A 90 11.86 0.01 -18.43
C SER A 90 12.23 -1.31 -19.12
N ASP A 91 13.53 -1.55 -19.27
CA ASP A 91 14.05 -2.85 -19.73
C ASP A 91 13.70 -3.99 -18.76
N ARG A 92 13.50 -3.67 -17.48
CA ARG A 92 13.12 -4.64 -16.44
C ARG A 92 11.83 -4.23 -15.75
N PRO A 93 10.69 -4.89 -16.07
CA PRO A 93 9.45 -4.66 -15.35
C PRO A 93 9.57 -5.11 -13.89
N PRO A 94 8.69 -4.60 -13.00
CA PRO A 94 8.73 -4.91 -11.59
C PRO A 94 8.30 -6.34 -11.33
N VAL A 95 8.75 -6.88 -10.20
CA VAL A 95 8.35 -8.20 -9.71
C VAL A 95 7.62 -8.10 -8.39
N ALA A 96 6.68 -9.00 -8.16
CA ALA A 96 5.83 -9.02 -7.00
C ALA A 96 5.89 -10.35 -6.24
N THR A 97 5.88 -10.27 -4.91
CA THR A 97 5.81 -11.44 -4.02
C THR A 97 4.63 -11.33 -3.08
N SER A 98 3.86 -12.41 -2.99
CA SER A 98 2.69 -12.54 -2.13
C SER A 98 2.77 -13.80 -1.27
N GLY A 99 2.23 -13.73 -0.06
CA GLY A 99 2.01 -14.86 0.83
C GLY A 99 0.58 -15.41 0.79
N ASP A 100 -0.30 -14.79 0.00
CA ASP A 100 -1.67 -15.21 -0.23
C ASP A 100 -1.91 -15.52 -1.72
N GLY A 101 -2.65 -16.61 -1.98
CA GLY A 101 -2.90 -17.09 -3.35
C GLY A 101 -3.81 -16.16 -4.17
N ALA A 102 -4.82 -15.53 -3.56
CA ALA A 102 -5.70 -14.61 -4.26
C ALA A 102 -4.96 -13.31 -4.60
N VAL A 103 -4.17 -12.80 -3.66
CA VAL A 103 -3.30 -11.63 -3.90
C VAL A 103 -2.27 -11.93 -4.98
N ALA A 104 -1.68 -13.13 -5.02
CA ALA A 104 -0.74 -13.52 -6.09
C ALA A 104 -1.39 -13.48 -7.49
N ILE A 105 -2.63 -13.98 -7.62
CA ILE A 105 -3.37 -13.94 -8.89
C ILE A 105 -3.68 -12.49 -9.29
N LEU A 106 -4.14 -11.64 -8.35
CA LEU A 106 -4.39 -10.23 -8.64
C LEU A 106 -3.11 -9.47 -8.99
N SER A 107 -1.97 -9.88 -8.44
CA SER A 107 -0.66 -9.29 -8.76
C SER A 107 -0.27 -9.58 -10.20
N GLN A 108 -0.52 -10.81 -10.68
CA GLN A 108 -0.31 -11.18 -12.08
C GLN A 108 -1.21 -10.35 -13.01
N ASP A 109 -2.49 -10.20 -12.67
CA ASP A 109 -3.44 -9.36 -13.42
C ASP A 109 -2.98 -7.89 -13.47
N ALA A 110 -2.52 -7.34 -12.34
CA ALA A 110 -2.03 -5.97 -12.25
C ALA A 110 -0.82 -5.71 -13.16
N LEU A 111 0.14 -6.65 -13.21
CA LEU A 111 1.31 -6.58 -14.10
C LEU A 111 0.92 -6.82 -15.57
N GLN A 112 -0.01 -7.72 -15.83
CA GLN A 112 -0.47 -8.00 -17.19
C GLN A 112 -1.19 -6.79 -17.80
N ALA A 113 -1.97 -6.06 -17.00
CA ALA A 113 -2.67 -4.86 -17.44
C ALA A 113 -1.71 -3.75 -17.89
N SER A 114 -0.55 -3.60 -17.24
CA SER A 114 0.47 -2.63 -17.64
C SER A 114 1.23 -3.03 -18.90
N ASP A 115 1.52 -4.33 -19.09
CA ASP A 115 2.23 -4.83 -20.28
C ASP A 115 1.41 -4.62 -21.56
N GLN A 116 0.10 -4.87 -21.49
CA GLN A 116 -0.81 -4.69 -22.64
C GLN A 116 -0.86 -3.23 -23.12
N ALA A 117 -0.61 -2.27 -22.25
CA ALA A 117 -0.57 -0.85 -22.61
C ALA A 117 0.65 -0.49 -23.47
N VAL A 118 1.72 -1.29 -23.45
CA VAL A 118 3.01 -1.00 -24.12
C VAL A 118 3.24 -1.81 -25.39
N LEU A 119 2.34 -2.76 -25.74
CA LEU A 119 2.52 -3.66 -26.90
C LEU A 119 3.87 -4.40 -26.87
N SER A 120 4.44 -4.61 -25.70
CA SER A 120 5.73 -5.28 -25.51
C SER A 120 5.57 -6.80 -25.64
N SER A 121 6.52 -7.41 -26.34
CA SER A 121 6.57 -8.84 -26.61
C SER A 121 7.13 -9.60 -25.40
N GLY A 122 6.25 -10.22 -24.63
CA GLY A 122 6.61 -11.26 -23.66
C GLY A 122 6.16 -10.93 -22.23
N HIS A 123 5.00 -11.46 -21.85
CA HIS A 123 4.54 -11.44 -20.47
C HIS A 123 5.31 -12.49 -19.65
N ASP A 124 6.08 -12.04 -18.67
CA ASP A 124 6.73 -12.94 -17.72
C ASP A 124 5.70 -13.40 -16.68
N VAL A 125 5.16 -14.60 -16.89
CA VAL A 125 4.20 -15.24 -15.97
C VAL A 125 4.79 -15.42 -14.57
N THR A 126 6.12 -15.39 -14.44
CA THR A 126 6.82 -15.49 -13.16
C THR A 126 7.03 -14.13 -12.50
N ALA A 127 6.61 -13.01 -13.09
CA ALA A 127 6.84 -11.69 -12.49
C ALA A 127 6.09 -11.49 -11.17
N ALA A 128 4.94 -12.16 -10.96
CA ALA A 128 4.22 -12.17 -9.70
C ALA A 128 4.09 -13.59 -9.14
N ARG A 129 4.58 -13.80 -7.92
CA ARG A 129 4.75 -15.14 -7.32
C ARG A 129 4.14 -15.27 -5.94
N LEU A 130 3.55 -16.44 -5.68
CA LEU A 130 3.27 -16.91 -4.34
C LEU A 130 4.57 -17.53 -3.77
N THR A 131 5.23 -16.85 -2.84
CA THR A 131 6.54 -17.27 -2.32
C THR A 131 6.46 -18.17 -1.09
N GLY A 132 5.32 -18.18 -0.39
CA GLY A 132 5.05 -19.11 0.71
C GLY A 132 3.80 -18.73 1.50
N LEU A 133 3.09 -19.73 2.03
CA LEU A 133 1.82 -19.53 2.75
C LEU A 133 1.97 -19.26 4.24
N THR A 134 3.18 -19.44 4.79
CA THR A 134 3.48 -19.18 6.20
C THR A 134 4.46 -18.02 6.31
N PRO A 135 4.48 -17.26 7.44
CA PRO A 135 5.32 -16.07 7.57
C PRO A 135 6.79 -16.28 7.15
N PHE A 136 7.44 -17.33 7.64
CA PHE A 136 8.84 -17.57 7.34
C PHE A 136 9.08 -18.27 5.99
N SER A 137 8.12 -19.03 5.45
CA SER A 137 8.24 -19.54 4.08
C SER A 137 8.08 -18.42 3.06
N TYR A 138 7.12 -17.52 3.29
CA TYR A 138 6.94 -16.28 2.53
C TYR A 138 8.21 -15.46 2.52
N ALA A 139 8.80 -15.21 3.71
CA ALA A 139 10.06 -14.47 3.80
C ALA A 139 11.18 -15.19 3.05
N ALA A 140 11.36 -16.50 3.24
CA ALA A 140 12.41 -17.26 2.56
C ALA A 140 12.31 -17.19 1.03
N GLY A 141 11.11 -17.34 0.46
CA GLY A 141 10.91 -17.24 -0.99
C GLY A 141 11.05 -15.80 -1.51
N THR A 142 10.63 -14.81 -0.71
CA THR A 142 10.77 -13.39 -1.05
C THR A 142 12.23 -12.94 -1.06
N LEU A 143 13.02 -13.42 -0.09
CA LEU A 143 14.46 -13.16 -0.02
C LEU A 143 15.21 -13.62 -1.28
N LEU A 144 14.78 -14.73 -1.90
CA LEU A 144 15.37 -15.21 -3.14
C LEU A 144 15.16 -14.20 -4.28
N VAL A 145 13.93 -13.69 -4.42
CA VAL A 145 13.59 -12.67 -5.42
C VAL A 145 14.38 -11.38 -5.19
N MET A 146 14.50 -10.95 -3.93
CA MET A 146 15.24 -9.74 -3.56
C MET A 146 16.73 -9.80 -3.92
N ARG A 147 17.33 -11.01 -3.96
CA ARG A 147 18.77 -11.20 -4.22
C ARG A 147 19.10 -11.55 -5.66
N GLU A 148 18.26 -12.33 -6.32
CA GLU A 148 18.62 -12.95 -7.60
C GLU A 148 18.17 -12.14 -8.82
N GLU A 149 17.29 -11.14 -8.64
CA GLU A 149 16.62 -10.46 -9.76
C GLU A 149 17.02 -9.00 -9.98
N ASP A 150 18.24 -8.63 -9.60
CA ASP A 150 18.80 -7.29 -9.86
C ASP A 150 17.90 -6.15 -9.34
N VAL A 151 17.42 -6.33 -8.11
CA VAL A 151 16.47 -5.44 -7.44
C VAL A 151 17.20 -4.23 -6.85
N SER A 152 16.92 -3.04 -7.36
CA SER A 152 17.51 -1.79 -6.84
C SER A 152 16.70 -1.15 -5.71
N ALA A 153 15.38 -1.42 -5.66
CA ALA A 153 14.53 -0.98 -4.57
C ALA A 153 13.40 -1.98 -4.24
N ASN A 154 13.11 -2.05 -2.95
CA ASN A 154 12.12 -2.91 -2.32
C ASN A 154 10.97 -2.09 -1.75
N ILE A 155 9.75 -2.41 -2.15
CA ILE A 155 8.52 -1.77 -1.68
C ILE A 155 7.75 -2.84 -0.90
N LEU A 156 7.86 -2.81 0.43
CA LEU A 156 7.22 -3.76 1.33
C LEU A 156 5.90 -3.16 1.83
N ILE A 157 4.77 -3.45 1.19
CA ILE A 157 3.49 -2.80 1.48
C ILE A 157 2.35 -3.81 1.61
N GLY A 158 1.82 -3.96 2.82
CA GLY A 158 0.69 -4.86 3.09
C GLY A 158 0.72 -5.46 4.50
N ASN A 159 0.13 -6.65 4.68
CA ASN A 159 0.13 -7.26 6.00
C ASN A 159 1.35 -8.14 6.23
N PHE A 160 2.16 -7.75 7.21
CA PHE A 160 3.35 -8.47 7.63
C PHE A 160 3.29 -8.80 9.12
N GLY A 161 4.25 -9.57 9.59
CA GLY A 161 4.54 -9.74 11.02
C GLY A 161 6.04 -9.69 11.25
N VAL A 162 6.52 -10.48 12.19
CA VAL A 162 7.93 -10.46 12.60
C VAL A 162 8.91 -10.86 11.50
N GLU A 163 8.44 -11.62 10.50
CA GLU A 163 9.23 -12.05 9.36
C GLU A 163 9.75 -10.89 8.50
N VAL A 164 9.11 -9.70 8.58
CA VAL A 164 9.54 -8.52 7.81
C VAL A 164 10.92 -8.01 8.25
N ALA A 165 11.37 -8.38 9.45
CA ALA A 165 12.74 -8.13 9.90
C ALA A 165 13.77 -8.75 8.96
N LEU A 166 13.48 -9.95 8.42
CA LEU A 166 14.38 -10.61 7.48
C LEU A 166 14.42 -9.90 6.13
N LEU A 167 13.28 -9.40 5.67
CA LEU A 167 13.19 -8.67 4.40
C LEU A 167 13.93 -7.33 4.47
N THR A 168 13.78 -6.61 5.57
CA THR A 168 14.46 -5.32 5.79
C THR A 168 15.97 -5.49 5.99
N ASP A 169 16.41 -6.48 6.76
CA ASP A 169 17.84 -6.83 6.90
C ASP A 169 18.46 -7.21 5.53
N ALA A 170 17.74 -7.96 4.70
CA ALA A 170 18.22 -8.28 3.37
C ALA A 170 18.29 -7.06 2.45
N ALA A 171 17.28 -6.18 2.49
CA ALA A 171 17.31 -4.95 1.69
C ALA A 171 18.51 -4.06 2.05
N GLU A 172 18.83 -3.95 3.35
CA GLU A 172 19.99 -3.22 3.85
C GLU A 172 21.31 -3.88 3.40
N ARG A 173 21.43 -5.20 3.51
CA ARG A 173 22.62 -5.95 3.09
C ARG A 173 22.94 -5.82 1.60
N GLU A 174 21.92 -5.79 0.77
CA GLU A 174 22.06 -5.59 -0.68
C GLU A 174 22.21 -4.10 -1.07
N ASN A 175 22.24 -3.18 -0.09
CA ASN A 175 22.22 -1.72 -0.31
C ASN A 175 21.08 -1.25 -1.23
N SER A 176 19.97 -1.98 -1.22
CA SER A 176 18.77 -1.64 -1.98
C SER A 176 17.90 -0.67 -1.19
N SER A 177 17.29 0.30 -1.89
CA SER A 177 16.38 1.25 -1.24
C SER A 177 15.16 0.49 -0.69
N SER A 178 14.68 0.81 0.52
CA SER A 178 13.49 0.15 1.08
C SER A 178 12.43 1.12 1.55
N LEU A 179 11.24 1.05 0.94
CA LEU A 179 10.03 1.67 1.46
C LEU A 179 9.13 0.60 2.06
N ALA A 180 8.72 0.76 3.31
CA ALA A 180 8.01 -0.28 4.02
C ALA A 180 6.83 0.24 4.83
N ALA A 181 5.72 -0.49 4.80
CA ALA A 181 4.48 -0.15 5.46
C ALA A 181 3.69 -1.42 5.81
N SER A 182 3.12 -1.45 7.01
CA SER A 182 2.20 -2.52 7.40
C SER A 182 1.06 -2.03 8.28
N ASP A 183 -0.08 -2.70 8.23
CA ASP A 183 -1.21 -2.49 9.14
C ASP A 183 -1.05 -3.27 10.46
N ASN A 184 -0.09 -4.20 10.53
CA ASN A 184 0.21 -4.99 11.73
C ASN A 184 1.15 -4.24 12.69
N LEU A 185 0.78 -4.11 13.96
CA LEU A 185 1.55 -3.36 14.96
C LEU A 185 2.97 -3.91 15.22
N PRO A 186 3.17 -5.21 15.51
CA PRO A 186 4.50 -5.81 15.56
C PRO A 186 5.35 -5.54 14.31
N ALA A 187 4.78 -5.67 13.11
CA ALA A 187 5.51 -5.38 11.89
C ALA A 187 5.88 -3.90 11.78
N GLN A 188 4.95 -2.99 12.06
CA GLN A 188 5.22 -1.54 12.06
C GLN A 188 6.37 -1.17 13.00
N ALA A 189 6.43 -1.76 14.19
CA ALA A 189 7.52 -1.50 15.13
C ALA A 189 8.89 -1.93 14.57
N ILE A 190 8.94 -3.09 13.89
CA ILE A 190 10.15 -3.57 13.23
C ILE A 190 10.50 -2.65 12.06
N LEU A 191 9.55 -2.37 11.17
CA LEU A 191 9.75 -1.52 10.00
C LEU A 191 10.26 -0.13 10.39
N TYR A 192 9.73 0.45 11.45
CA TYR A 192 10.19 1.73 11.97
C TYR A 192 11.66 1.70 12.42
N ALA A 193 12.13 0.54 12.90
CA ALA A 193 13.50 0.37 13.37
C ALA A 193 14.48 -0.08 12.28
N SER A 194 14.03 -0.80 11.25
CA SER A 194 14.92 -1.48 10.28
C SER A 194 14.72 -1.06 8.83
N ALA A 195 13.59 -0.49 8.43
CA ALA A 195 13.40 -0.02 7.06
C ALA A 195 14.04 1.35 6.86
N GLN A 196 14.57 1.61 5.67
CA GLN A 196 15.11 2.92 5.33
C GLN A 196 14.01 3.99 5.33
N ASP A 197 12.87 3.66 4.73
CA ASP A 197 11.69 4.51 4.62
C ASP A 197 10.44 3.83 5.15
N ALA A 198 10.21 3.93 6.46
CA ALA A 198 9.02 3.41 7.09
C ALA A 198 7.83 4.38 6.96
N LEU A 199 6.68 3.87 6.50
CA LEU A 199 5.38 4.53 6.58
C LEU A 199 4.65 4.07 7.84
N ILE A 200 4.09 5.00 8.61
CA ILE A 200 3.53 4.71 9.92
C ILE A 200 2.00 4.83 9.88
N GLY A 201 1.32 3.81 10.44
CA GLY A 201 -0.13 3.82 10.63
C GLY A 201 -0.89 4.00 9.32
N GLU A 202 -1.55 5.15 9.19
CA GLU A 202 -2.44 5.43 8.06
C GLU A 202 -1.73 5.86 6.78
N GLU A 203 -0.43 6.14 6.82
CA GLU A 203 0.36 6.49 5.64
C GLU A 203 0.38 5.35 4.61
N LEU A 204 0.22 4.10 5.06
CA LEU A 204 -0.02 2.94 4.20
C LEU A 204 -1.19 3.17 3.24
N PHE A 205 -2.33 3.64 3.75
CA PHE A 205 -3.55 3.86 2.96
C PHE A 205 -3.48 5.12 2.11
N ALA A 206 -2.50 5.99 2.38
CA ALA A 206 -2.23 7.17 1.59
C ALA A 206 -1.44 6.86 0.32
N ALA A 207 -0.80 5.69 0.23
CA ALA A 207 0.13 5.34 -0.83
C ALA A 207 -0.43 5.63 -2.24
N GLY A 208 -1.62 5.12 -2.56
CA GLY A 208 -2.28 5.32 -3.86
C GLY A 208 -2.51 6.80 -4.22
N ALA A 209 -2.75 7.67 -3.24
CA ALA A 209 -2.91 9.11 -3.49
C ALA A 209 -1.56 9.79 -3.77
N TYR A 210 -0.51 9.40 -3.05
CA TYR A 210 0.83 9.99 -3.17
C TYR A 210 1.58 9.52 -4.43
N VAL A 211 1.32 8.31 -4.92
CA VAL A 211 1.81 7.86 -6.24
C VAL A 211 0.91 8.31 -7.41
N LYS A 212 -0.13 9.10 -7.12
CA LYS A 212 -1.09 9.63 -8.09
C LYS A 212 -1.77 8.53 -8.92
N ALA A 213 -2.14 7.43 -8.29
CA ALA A 213 -2.72 6.28 -9.00
C ALA A 213 -4.09 6.63 -9.59
N ARG A 214 -5.03 7.14 -8.79
CA ARG A 214 -6.37 7.58 -9.26
C ARG A 214 -6.94 8.75 -8.45
N PRO A 215 -7.81 9.60 -9.03
CA PRO A 215 -8.47 10.70 -8.30
C PRO A 215 -9.27 10.24 -7.07
N PHE A 216 -9.76 9.00 -7.10
CA PHE A 216 -10.51 8.41 -5.99
C PHE A 216 -9.67 8.24 -4.72
N HIS A 217 -8.36 7.92 -4.84
CA HIS A 217 -7.46 7.80 -3.69
C HIS A 217 -7.21 9.15 -3.00
N SER A 218 -7.14 10.23 -3.79
CA SER A 218 -7.05 11.57 -3.22
C SER A 218 -8.33 11.97 -2.48
N ALA A 219 -9.49 11.56 -2.99
CA ALA A 219 -10.77 11.80 -2.32
C ALA A 219 -10.92 10.97 -1.04
N SER A 220 -10.50 9.71 -1.04
CA SER A 220 -10.59 8.84 0.14
C SER A 220 -9.79 9.39 1.33
N LEU A 221 -8.58 9.91 1.09
CA LEU A 221 -7.78 10.55 2.15
C LEU A 221 -8.47 11.76 2.76
N ILE A 222 -9.05 12.62 1.94
CA ILE A 222 -9.78 13.81 2.44
C ILE A 222 -11.01 13.39 3.26
N VAL A 223 -11.73 12.36 2.80
CA VAL A 223 -12.88 11.82 3.55
C VAL A 223 -12.42 11.24 4.88
N GLN A 224 -11.36 10.44 4.90
CA GLN A 224 -10.82 9.84 6.11
C GLN A 224 -10.43 10.91 7.14
N ASP A 225 -9.70 11.95 6.72
CA ASP A 225 -9.33 13.07 7.61
C ASP A 225 -10.56 13.86 8.09
N SER A 226 -11.54 14.09 7.23
CA SER A 226 -12.78 14.80 7.59
C SER A 226 -13.61 14.01 8.60
N LEU A 227 -13.77 12.71 8.39
CA LEU A 227 -14.48 11.81 9.31
C LEU A 227 -13.74 11.69 10.64
N ARG A 228 -12.39 11.67 10.63
CA ARG A 228 -11.59 11.67 11.86
C ARG A 228 -11.89 12.91 12.71
N TRP A 229 -11.87 14.10 12.11
CA TRP A 229 -12.22 15.33 12.81
C TRP A 229 -13.64 15.32 13.36
N LEU A 230 -14.61 14.81 12.59
CA LEU A 230 -15.98 14.65 13.06
C LEU A 230 -16.04 13.75 14.30
N VAL A 231 -15.35 12.61 14.29
CA VAL A 231 -15.28 11.68 15.43
C VAL A 231 -14.60 12.33 16.63
N VAL A 232 -13.49 13.03 16.44
CA VAL A 232 -12.78 13.76 17.50
C VAL A 232 -13.69 14.79 18.15
N ILE A 233 -14.40 15.60 17.35
CA ILE A 233 -15.35 16.60 17.86
C ILE A 233 -16.49 15.92 18.63
N ALA A 234 -17.04 14.82 18.10
CA ALA A 234 -18.12 14.08 18.78
C ALA A 234 -17.66 13.53 20.14
N ILE A 235 -16.44 12.98 20.23
CA ILE A 235 -15.85 12.50 21.49
C ILE A 235 -15.67 13.66 22.47
N LEU A 236 -15.13 14.80 22.03
CA LEU A 236 -14.90 15.97 22.87
C LEU A 236 -16.22 16.56 23.40
N VAL A 237 -17.23 16.70 22.54
CA VAL A 237 -18.57 17.17 22.95
C VAL A 237 -19.19 16.19 23.93
N GLY A 238 -19.13 14.89 23.67
CA GLY A 238 -19.63 13.86 24.59
C GLY A 238 -18.93 13.91 25.95
N ALA A 239 -17.61 14.11 25.98
CA ALA A 239 -16.84 14.26 27.21
C ALA A 239 -17.24 15.52 27.99
N ILE A 240 -17.43 16.66 27.32
CA ILE A 240 -17.87 17.93 27.95
C ILE A 240 -19.28 17.79 28.53
N LEU A 241 -20.23 17.22 27.77
CA LEU A 241 -21.60 17.02 28.23
C LEU A 241 -21.66 16.12 29.47
N LYS A 242 -20.85 15.06 29.50
CA LYS A 242 -20.71 14.16 30.65
C LYS A 242 -20.12 14.89 31.87
N LEU A 243 -19.09 15.73 31.67
CA LEU A 243 -18.51 16.53 32.74
C LEU A 243 -19.48 17.59 33.28
N ALA A 244 -20.35 18.13 32.43
CA ALA A 244 -21.38 19.10 32.81
C ALA A 244 -22.61 18.45 33.49
N GLY A 245 -22.67 17.12 33.60
CA GLY A 245 -23.81 16.39 34.19
C GLY A 245 -25.06 16.37 33.32
N LEU A 246 -24.94 16.70 32.03
CA LEU A 246 -26.04 16.65 31.06
C LEU A 246 -26.21 15.24 30.44
N LEU A 247 -25.23 14.34 30.67
CA LEU A 247 -25.12 13.01 30.10
C LEU A 247 -24.54 12.02 31.12
#